data_AF-A0A853IMK7-F1
#
_entry.id   AF-A0A853IMK7-F1
#
_cell.length_a   1.000
_cell.length_b   1.000
_cell.length_c   1.000
_cell.angle_alpha   90.00
_cell.angle_beta   90.00
_cell.angle_gamma   90.00
#
_symmetry.space_group_name_H-M   'P 1'
#
loop_
_entity.id
_entity.type
_entity.pdbx_description
1 polymer ?
#
loop_
_entity_poly.entity_id
_entity_poly.type
_entity_poly.pdbx_seq_one_letter_code
_entity_poly.pdbx_strand_id
1 'polypeptide(L)'
;MRPLGWTDAHIKTVIKKFKLQVIQPATLEQCIKMINKKRVDLISLDELVAQRAFIKYYNSPTILVPSLIEQQSNTLYLIISRKHPNGQKIITDFNRGMAMIRANNRHQQIINNAIQKKQPKEH
;
A
#
# COMPACT_ATOMS: atom_id res chain seq x y z
N MET A 1 20.95 0.59 -4.37
CA MET A 1 20.65 0.51 -2.93
C MET A 1 19.14 0.34 -2.77
N ARG A 2 18.67 -0.69 -2.05
CA ARG A 2 17.22 -0.89 -1.81
C ARG A 2 16.77 0.00 -0.63
N PRO A 3 15.54 0.54 -0.64
CA PRO A 3 15.00 1.24 0.52
C PRO A 3 15.02 0.33 1.76
N LEU A 4 15.30 0.89 2.94
CA LEU A 4 15.18 0.14 4.20
C LEU A 4 13.75 -0.39 4.38
N GLY A 5 13.61 -1.67 4.71
CA GLY A 5 12.33 -2.34 4.92
C GLY A 5 11.74 -3.04 3.69
N TRP A 6 12.39 -2.96 2.52
CA TRP A 6 11.96 -3.70 1.33
C TRP A 6 12.38 -5.18 1.42
N THR A 7 11.40 -6.08 1.46
CA THR A 7 11.58 -7.54 1.45
C THR A 7 10.83 -8.15 0.27
N ASP A 8 11.52 -8.98 -0.51
CA ASP A 8 10.93 -9.77 -1.59
C ASP A 8 10.41 -11.14 -1.10
N ALA A 9 10.55 -11.44 0.19
CA ALA A 9 10.19 -12.74 0.77
C ALA A 9 8.75 -13.14 0.44
N HIS A 10 7.82 -12.18 0.46
CA HIS A 10 6.41 -12.40 0.17
C HIS A 10 6.13 -12.72 -1.29
N ILE A 11 7.00 -12.32 -2.22
CA ILE A 11 6.81 -12.53 -3.66
C ILE A 11 7.74 -13.58 -4.26
N LYS A 12 8.74 -14.08 -3.52
CA LYS A 12 9.70 -15.10 -4.00
C LYS A 12 9.02 -16.34 -4.57
N THR A 13 8.00 -16.86 -3.88
CA THR A 13 7.25 -18.04 -4.34
C THR A 13 6.52 -17.75 -5.66
N VAL A 14 5.89 -16.58 -5.77
CA VAL A 14 5.17 -16.14 -6.97
C VAL A 14 6.14 -15.94 -8.15
N ILE A 15 7.27 -15.26 -7.91
CA ILE A 15 8.33 -15.05 -8.90
C ILE A 15 8.81 -16.39 -9.45
N LYS A 16 9.09 -17.36 -8.58
CA LYS A 16 9.56 -18.69 -9.00
C LYS A 16 8.48 -19.46 -9.76
N LYS A 17 7.25 -19.45 -9.24
CA LYS A 17 6.10 -20.18 -9.82
C LYS A 17 5.77 -19.69 -11.23
N PHE A 18 5.75 -18.38 -11.45
CA PHE A 18 5.37 -17.77 -12.73
C PHE A 18 6.57 -17.29 -13.56
N LYS A 19 7.80 -17.58 -13.13
CA LYS A 19 9.05 -17.16 -13.80
C LYS A 19 9.08 -15.66 -14.10
N LEU A 20 8.64 -14.84 -13.15
CA LEU A 20 8.53 -13.40 -13.33
C LEU A 20 9.91 -12.73 -13.35
N GLN A 21 10.08 -11.74 -14.23
CA GLN A 21 11.22 -10.83 -14.17
C GLN A 21 10.88 -9.64 -13.28
N VAL A 22 11.65 -9.44 -12.22
CA VAL A 22 11.43 -8.33 -11.28
C VAL A 22 12.29 -7.13 -11.66
N ILE A 23 11.63 -5.97 -11.80
CA ILE A 23 12.29 -4.67 -11.99
C ILE A 23 12.02 -3.81 -10.75
N GLN A 24 13.04 -3.11 -10.25
CA GLN A 24 12.95 -2.25 -9.05
C GLN A 24 13.29 -0.80 -9.39
N PRO A 25 12.34 -0.01 -9.91
CA PRO A 25 12.52 1.42 -10.11
C PRO A 25 12.72 2.15 -8.78
N ALA A 26 13.36 3.32 -8.82
CA ALA A 26 13.68 4.08 -7.62
C ALA A 26 12.45 4.80 -7.03
N THR A 27 11.42 5.05 -7.84
CA THR A 27 10.23 5.80 -7.42
C THR A 27 8.94 5.15 -7.91
N LEU A 28 7.84 5.40 -7.18
CA LEU A 28 6.50 4.96 -7.58
C LEU A 28 6.09 5.55 -8.94
N GLU A 29 6.45 6.80 -9.22
CA GLU A 29 6.19 7.44 -10.51
C GLU A 29 6.84 6.65 -11.67
N GLN A 30 8.08 6.19 -11.49
CA GLN A 30 8.76 5.37 -12.50
C GLN A 30 8.04 4.04 -12.70
N CYS A 31 7.61 3.38 -11.62
CA CYS A 31 6.83 2.13 -11.74
C CYS A 31 5.55 2.35 -12.55
N ILE A 32 4.81 3.44 -12.28
CA ILE A 32 3.57 3.76 -13.00
C ILE A 32 3.84 4.14 -14.45
N LYS A 33 4.93 4.88 -14.71
CA LYS A 33 5.36 5.19 -16.09
C LYS A 33 5.70 3.92 -16.87
N MET A 34 6.28 2.90 -16.22
CA MET A 34 6.60 1.63 -16.88
C MET A 34 5.36 0.82 -17.23
N ILE A 35 4.39 0.69 -16.32
CA ILE A 35 3.12 -0.01 -16.63
C ILE A 35 2.35 0.72 -17.74
N ASN A 36 2.27 2.05 -17.69
CA ASN A 36 1.58 2.85 -18.71
C ASN A 36 2.25 2.76 -20.09
N LYS A 37 3.59 2.64 -20.13
CA LYS A 37 4.35 2.44 -21.37
C LYS A 37 4.44 0.97 -21.79
N LYS A 38 3.71 0.05 -21.15
CA LYS A 38 3.75 -1.40 -21.42
C LYS A 38 5.16 -2.00 -21.35
N ARG A 39 6.02 -1.45 -20.47
CA ARG A 39 7.39 -1.95 -20.22
C ARG A 39 7.44 -3.04 -19.15
N VAL A 40 6.35 -3.16 -18.40
CA VAL A 40 6.09 -4.24 -17.44
C VAL A 40 4.62 -4.61 -17.59
N ASP A 41 4.27 -5.84 -17.24
CA ASP A 41 2.90 -6.34 -17.28
C ASP A 41 2.18 -6.18 -15.95
N LEU A 42 2.94 -6.09 -14.85
CA LEU A 42 2.44 -6.09 -13.48
C LEU A 42 3.20 -5.09 -12.61
N ILE A 43 2.49 -4.53 -11.63
CA ILE A 43 3.07 -3.74 -10.54
C ILE A 43 2.52 -4.26 -9.22
N SER A 44 3.41 -4.48 -8.24
CA SER A 44 3.01 -4.83 -6.87
C SER A 44 2.75 -3.55 -6.09
N LEU A 45 1.48 -3.23 -5.85
CA LEU A 45 1.07 -2.04 -5.12
C LEU A 45 -0.27 -2.27 -4.41
N ASP A 46 -0.46 -1.59 -3.28
CA ASP A 46 -1.77 -1.52 -2.63
C ASP A 46 -2.75 -0.73 -3.50
N GLU A 47 -4.02 -1.16 -3.51
CA GLU A 47 -5.06 -0.58 -4.38
C GLU A 47 -5.27 0.92 -4.11
N LEU A 48 -5.32 1.34 -2.85
CA LEU A 48 -5.52 2.75 -2.51
C LEU A 48 -4.31 3.59 -2.91
N VAL A 49 -3.10 3.02 -2.81
CA VAL A 49 -1.87 3.67 -3.27
C VAL A 49 -1.89 3.79 -4.80
N ALA A 50 -2.35 2.77 -5.53
CA ALA A 50 -2.51 2.81 -6.98
C ALA A 50 -3.46 3.93 -7.40
N GLN A 51 -4.68 3.94 -6.86
CA GLN A 51 -5.70 4.95 -7.17
C GLN A 51 -5.17 6.37 -6.96
N ARG A 52 -4.56 6.64 -5.80
CA ARG A 52 -4.00 7.96 -5.49
C ARG A 52 -2.85 8.36 -6.41
N ALA A 53 -2.01 7.41 -6.78
CA ALA A 53 -0.85 7.70 -7.61
C ALA A 53 -1.26 7.97 -9.07
N PHE A 54 -2.24 7.26 -9.61
CA PHE A 54 -2.78 7.54 -10.94
C PHE A 54 -3.46 8.90 -11.02
N ILE A 55 -4.26 9.26 -10.02
CA ILE A 55 -4.83 10.62 -9.91
C ILE A 55 -3.69 11.66 -9.88
N LYS A 56 -2.68 11.46 -9.04
CA LYS A 56 -1.57 12.42 -8.88
C LYS A 56 -0.74 12.62 -10.15
N TYR A 57 -0.38 11.53 -10.85
CA TYR A 57 0.59 11.59 -11.94
C TYR A 57 -0.05 11.68 -13.33
N TYR A 58 -1.32 11.32 -13.46
CA TYR A 58 -2.01 11.24 -14.76
C TYR A 58 -3.36 11.97 -14.76
N ASN A 59 -3.79 12.56 -13.64
CA ASN A 59 -5.09 13.20 -13.49
C ASN A 59 -6.25 12.32 -13.99
N SER A 60 -6.13 11.00 -13.77
CA SER A 60 -7.03 9.98 -14.31
C SER A 60 -7.23 8.87 -13.28
N PRO A 61 -8.42 8.26 -13.21
CA PRO A 61 -8.63 7.07 -12.39
C PRO A 61 -7.69 5.93 -12.82
N THR A 62 -7.34 5.05 -11.89
CA THR A 62 -6.50 3.90 -12.21
C THR A 62 -7.25 2.99 -13.20
N ILE A 63 -6.62 2.64 -14.31
CA ILE A 63 -7.14 1.66 -15.28
C ILE A 63 -6.58 0.26 -15.02
N LEU A 64 -5.78 0.10 -13.96
CA LEU A 64 -5.21 -1.18 -13.57
C LEU A 64 -6.28 -2.07 -12.95
N VAL A 65 -6.35 -3.31 -13.42
CA VAL A 65 -7.20 -4.34 -12.84
C VAL A 65 -6.37 -5.14 -11.83
N PRO A 66 -6.87 -5.39 -10.61
CA PRO A 66 -6.20 -6.26 -9.65
C PRO A 66 -5.97 -7.65 -10.24
N SER A 67 -4.81 -8.26 -9.96
CA SER A 67 -4.57 -9.66 -10.30
C SER A 67 -5.60 -10.56 -9.60
N LEU A 68 -6.15 -11.53 -10.33
CA LEU A 68 -7.01 -12.58 -9.78
C LEU A 68 -6.22 -13.68 -9.05
N ILE A 69 -4.89 -13.63 -9.13
CA ILE A 69 -3.99 -14.66 -8.67
C ILE A 69 -3.04 -14.07 -7.62
N GLU A 70 -2.84 -14.80 -6.51
CA GLU A 70 -1.90 -14.47 -5.42
C GLU A 70 -2.12 -13.06 -4.83
N GLN A 71 -3.37 -12.68 -4.58
CA GLN A 71 -3.70 -11.46 -3.85
C GLN A 71 -3.15 -11.52 -2.43
N GLN A 72 -2.39 -10.50 -2.04
CA GLN A 72 -1.82 -10.40 -0.69
C GLN A 72 -2.61 -9.39 0.11
N SER A 73 -3.14 -9.82 1.25
CA SER A 73 -3.66 -8.93 2.27
C SER A 73 -2.64 -8.81 3.39
N ASN A 74 -2.09 -7.61 3.57
CA ASN A 74 -1.17 -7.34 4.66
C ASN A 74 -1.90 -6.54 5.75
N THR A 75 -1.85 -7.06 6.97
CA THR A 75 -2.21 -6.25 8.13
C THR A 75 -1.09 -5.26 8.37
N LEU A 76 -1.41 -3.96 8.41
CA LEU A 76 -0.47 -2.92 8.79
C LEU A 76 -0.42 -2.81 10.32
N TYR A 77 0.78 -2.62 10.85
CA TYR A 77 1.03 -2.51 12.28
C TYR A 77 1.75 -1.20 12.60
N LEU A 78 1.48 -0.65 13.79
CA LEU A 78 2.33 0.39 14.36
C LEU A 78 3.65 -0.24 14.80
N ILE A 79 4.76 0.25 14.25
CA ILE A 79 6.11 -0.20 14.60
C ILE A 79 6.77 0.86 15.47
N ILE A 80 7.33 0.45 16.61
CA ILE A 80 8.04 1.33 17.56
C ILE A 80 9.40 0.73 17.89
N SER A 81 10.41 1.60 18.06
CA SER A 81 11.74 1.18 18.50
C SER A 81 11.70 0.47 19.85
N ARG A 82 12.41 -0.65 19.96
CA ARG A 82 12.59 -1.36 21.23
C ARG A 82 13.26 -0.53 22.32
N LYS A 83 14.02 0.50 21.93
CA LYS A 83 14.70 1.43 22.87
C LYS A 83 13.82 2.61 23.28
N HIS A 84 12.59 2.70 22.77
CA HIS A 84 11.71 3.82 23.10
C HIS A 84 11.26 3.70 24.56
N PRO A 85 11.50 4.71 25.42
CA PRO A 85 11.27 4.60 26.88
C PRO A 85 9.81 4.27 27.22
N ASN A 86 8.86 4.71 26.38
CA ASN A 86 7.44 4.46 26.55
C ASN A 86 6.85 3.46 25.53
N GLY A 87 7.70 2.67 24.84
CA GLY A 87 7.28 1.84 23.71
C GLY A 87 6.12 0.90 24.03
N GLN A 88 6.21 0.20 25.17
CA GLN A 88 5.16 -0.73 25.61
C GLN A 88 3.83 -0.01 25.86
N LYS A 89 3.87 1.16 26.51
CA LYS A 89 2.66 1.95 26.79
C LYS A 89 1.95 2.36 25.51
N ILE A 90 2.72 2.86 24.53
CA ILE A 90 2.17 3.30 23.23
C ILE A 90 1.52 2.12 22.50
N ILE A 91 2.17 0.95 22.49
CA ILE A 91 1.60 -0.27 21.88
C ILE A 91 0.27 -0.64 22.55
N THR A 92 0.24 -0.66 23.88
CA THR A 92 -0.97 -0.98 24.65
C THR A 92 -2.11 0.00 24.36
N ASP A 93 -1.83 1.31 24.38
CA ASP A 93 -2.84 2.33 24.13
C ASP A 93 -3.34 2.31 22.67
N PHE A 94 -2.44 2.08 21.72
CA PHE A 94 -2.79 1.92 20.30
C PHE A 94 -3.71 0.72 20.09
N ASN A 95 -3.36 -0.44 20.64
CA ASN A 95 -4.17 -1.66 20.52
C ASN A 95 -5.54 -1.49 21.17
N ARG A 96 -5.61 -0.85 22.35
CA ARG A 96 -6.88 -0.54 23.01
C ARG A 96 -7.75 0.37 22.15
N GLY A 97 -7.18 1.47 21.63
CA GLY A 97 -7.89 2.38 20.74
C GLY A 97 -8.39 1.70 19.47
N MET A 98 -7.57 0.85 18.85
CA MET A 98 -7.94 0.07 17.67
C MET A 98 -9.09 -0.90 17.94
N ALA A 99 -9.11 -1.57 19.10
CA ALA A 99 -10.22 -2.43 19.49
C ALA A 99 -11.53 -1.66 19.59
N MET A 100 -11.51 -0.47 20.22
CA MET A 100 -12.69 0.39 20.34
C MET A 100 -13.18 0.91 18.98
N ILE A 101 -12.27 1.32 18.10
CA ILE A 101 -12.57 1.82 16.74
C ILE A 101 -13.14 0.73 15.84
N ARG A 102 -12.72 -0.52 16.03
CA ARG A 102 -13.27 -1.68 15.31
C ARG A 102 -14.66 -2.05 15.83
N ALA A 103 -14.87 -2.02 17.14
CA ALA A 103 -16.14 -2.41 17.76
C ALA A 103 -17.32 -1.47 17.41
N ASN A 104 -17.05 -0.21 17.07
CA ASN A 104 -18.10 0.79 16.79
C ASN A 104 -18.22 1.17 15.30
N ASN A 105 -17.69 0.36 14.37
CA ASN A 105 -17.64 0.62 12.92
C ASN A 105 -16.98 1.96 12.51
N ARG A 106 -16.38 2.71 13.45
CA ARG A 106 -15.69 3.97 13.18
C ARG A 106 -14.43 3.76 12.36
N HIS A 107 -13.89 2.54 12.38
CA HIS A 107 -12.82 2.12 11.47
C HIS A 107 -13.16 2.42 10.01
N GLN A 108 -14.36 2.02 9.55
CA GLN A 108 -14.76 2.20 8.17
C GLN A 108 -14.99 3.68 7.81
N GLN A 109 -15.49 4.48 8.76
CA GLN A 109 -15.61 5.92 8.59
C GLN A 109 -14.24 6.61 8.44
N ILE A 110 -13.23 6.20 9.22
CA ILE A 110 -11.86 6.74 9.12
C ILE A 110 -11.27 6.41 7.74
N ILE A 111 -11.43 5.17 7.28
CA ILE A 111 -10.96 4.74 5.95
C ILE A 111 -11.67 5.55 4.86
N ASN A 112 -13.00 5.64 4.90
CA ASN A 112 -13.77 6.40 3.92
C ASN A 112 -13.35 7.87 3.88
N ASN A 113 -13.17 8.51 5.03
CA ASN A 113 -12.71 9.91 5.11
C ASN A 113 -11.29 10.09 4.56
N ALA A 114 -10.39 9.15 4.82
CA ALA A 114 -9.04 9.18 4.27
C ALA A 114 -9.04 9.02 2.74
N ILE A 115 -10.00 8.25 2.19
CA ILE A 115 -10.18 8.08 0.75
C ILE A 115 -10.82 9.34 0.12
N GLN A 116 -11.82 9.94 0.78
CA GLN A 116 -12.59 11.08 0.25
C GLN A 116 -11.87 12.44 0.32
N LYS A 117 -11.02 12.70 1.33
CA LYS A 117 -10.39 14.03 1.55
C LYS A 117 -9.45 14.54 0.43
N LYS A 118 -9.32 13.85 -0.71
CA LYS A 118 -8.47 14.29 -1.83
C LYS A 118 -9.10 14.13 -3.23
N GLN A 119 -10.42 13.98 -3.35
CA GLN A 119 -11.06 14.32 -4.64
C GLN A 119 -11.02 15.86 -4.77
N PRO A 120 -10.41 16.43 -5.83
CA PRO A 120 -10.58 17.85 -6.10
C PRO A 120 -12.07 18.12 -6.27
N LYS A 121 -12.59 19.15 -5.60
CA LYS A 121 -13.88 19.71 -5.97
C LYS A 121 -13.70 20.27 -7.38
N GLU A 122 -14.33 19.65 -8.36
CA GLU A 122 -14.54 20.30 -9.65
C GLU A 122 -15.40 21.55 -9.41
N HIS A 123 -14.91 22.69 -9.86
CA HIS A 123 -15.63 23.95 -10.07
C HIS A 123 -15.48 24.30 -11.54
#